data_AF-A0A538RHX3-F1
#
_entry.id   AF-A0A538RHX3-F1
#
_cell.length_a   1.000
_cell.length_b   1.000
_cell.length_c   1.000
_cell.angle_alpha   90.00
_cell.angle_beta   90.00
_cell.angle_gamma   90.00
#
_symmetry.space_group_name_H-M   'P 1'
#
loop_
_entity.id
_entity.type
_entity.pdbx_description
1 polymer ?
#
loop_
_entity_poly.entity_id
_entity_poly.type
_entity_poly.pdbx_seq_one_letter_code
_entity_poly.pdbx_strand_id
1 'polypeptide(L)'
;MRGGPVARVEPPRAGAAQGPRRAGPPARSVAQRGRHRSAAAEDPRGRRPRPADPGRGPPVAPPSPPKRLGLIDFTAERQRHARFIGRDDVLARLDEWLDGPRSSSWVAVTGGPGVGKSAILSAWLARREQAGAIVPHHFIRRQVADWDQPEVIAASLAAQIEVAFPGLRDPEVKPERRLLELLGRVSRQLDPPNHLVIVVDGLDETRAEPGDNPLPRFLPHVLPAGIRLLCSTRPVHPHLSYLEARSPLRWLDLDDAAWAASNEAVVRGFWAAVAAAYHPPLSARTVDLVIARAD
;
A
#
# COMPACT_ATOMS: atom_id res chain seq x y z
N MET A 1 38.82 -48.53 35.49
CA MET A 1 37.50 -47.86 35.31
C MET A 1 37.27 -47.78 33.80
N ARG A 2 36.63 -48.75 33.13
CA ARG A 2 35.19 -49.07 32.96
C ARG A 2 34.28 -47.89 32.51
N GLY A 3 33.65 -48.10 31.35
CA GLY A 3 32.53 -47.36 30.75
C GLY A 3 32.94 -46.75 29.40
N GLY A 4 32.52 -47.20 28.21
CA GLY A 4 31.38 -48.01 27.75
C GLY A 4 30.81 -47.31 26.50
N PRO A 5 30.63 -47.96 25.32
CA PRO A 5 30.34 -47.27 24.06
C PRO A 5 28.84 -47.00 23.86
N VAL A 6 28.50 -45.86 23.22
CA VAL A 6 27.12 -45.49 22.87
C VAL A 6 26.86 -45.79 21.39
N ALA A 7 25.80 -46.55 21.14
CA ALA A 7 25.38 -47.09 19.86
C ALA A 7 24.68 -46.04 18.96
N ARG A 8 24.91 -46.16 17.64
CA ARG A 8 24.12 -45.54 16.57
C ARG A 8 22.76 -46.25 16.44
N VAL A 9 21.70 -45.49 16.23
CA VAL A 9 20.40 -46.00 15.75
C VAL A 9 19.92 -45.10 14.60
N GLU A 10 19.85 -45.68 13.41
CA GLU A 10 19.19 -45.15 12.20
C GLU A 10 17.71 -45.57 12.15
N PRO A 11 16.87 -44.90 11.35
CA PRO A 11 15.40 -45.00 11.41
C PRO A 11 14.84 -46.12 10.52
N PRO A 12 13.63 -46.64 10.79
CA PRO A 12 12.96 -47.58 9.89
C PRO A 12 12.20 -46.86 8.76
N ARG A 13 12.48 -47.29 7.51
CA ARG A 13 11.59 -47.20 6.34
C ARG A 13 10.93 -48.56 6.11
N ALA A 14 9.65 -48.56 5.72
CA ALA A 14 9.05 -49.33 4.61
C ALA A 14 7.59 -49.75 4.92
N GLY A 15 6.73 -49.62 3.91
CA GLY A 15 5.38 -50.19 3.91
C GLY A 15 4.58 -49.76 2.68
N ALA A 16 4.84 -50.40 1.54
CA ALA A 16 4.10 -50.26 0.30
C ALA A 16 2.97 -51.31 0.20
N ALA A 17 1.81 -50.93 -0.38
CA ALA A 17 0.86 -51.80 -1.09
C ALA A 17 -0.12 -50.89 -1.86
N GLN A 18 -0.02 -50.73 -3.18
CA GLN A 18 -0.62 -51.52 -4.27
C GLN A 18 -2.17 -51.51 -4.29
N GLY A 19 -2.73 -51.01 -5.41
CA GLY A 19 -4.15 -50.69 -5.69
C GLY A 19 -5.12 -51.87 -5.82
N PRO A 20 -6.10 -51.93 -6.78
CA PRO A 20 -6.25 -51.06 -7.96
C PRO A 20 -7.71 -50.79 -8.46
N ARG A 21 -7.80 -50.07 -9.60
CA ARG A 21 -8.79 -50.16 -10.72
C ARG A 21 -10.22 -49.56 -10.64
N ARG A 22 -10.43 -48.64 -11.60
CA ARG A 22 -11.49 -48.54 -12.64
C ARG A 22 -12.95 -48.29 -12.21
N ALA A 23 -13.54 -47.22 -12.74
CA ALA A 23 -14.46 -47.26 -13.88
C ALA A 23 -14.93 -45.84 -14.25
N GLY A 24 -15.01 -45.57 -15.55
CA GLY A 24 -15.48 -44.32 -16.14
C GLY A 24 -17.02 -44.19 -16.20
N PRO A 25 -17.51 -43.11 -16.83
CA PRO A 25 -18.81 -42.48 -16.57
C PRO A 25 -19.93 -43.00 -17.48
N PRO A 26 -21.13 -42.40 -17.40
CA PRO A 26 -21.59 -41.74 -18.63
C PRO A 26 -22.34 -40.42 -18.43
N ALA A 27 -22.23 -39.61 -19.49
CA ALA A 27 -23.00 -38.40 -19.78
C ALA A 27 -24.47 -38.70 -20.15
N ARG A 28 -25.31 -37.67 -20.05
CA ARG A 28 -26.51 -37.33 -20.87
C ARG A 28 -27.26 -36.20 -20.12
N SER A 29 -27.98 -35.26 -20.70
CA SER A 29 -28.17 -34.72 -22.05
C SER A 29 -29.29 -33.66 -21.93
N VAL A 30 -29.26 -32.57 -22.72
CA VAL A 30 -30.45 -31.91 -23.35
C VAL A 30 -31.43 -31.21 -22.36
N ALA A 31 -32.14 -30.09 -22.59
CA ALA A 31 -32.61 -29.28 -23.71
C ALA A 31 -32.93 -27.85 -23.16
N GLN A 32 -32.66 -26.76 -23.89
CA GLN A 32 -33.59 -26.00 -24.74
C GLN A 32 -34.63 -25.07 -24.06
N ARG A 33 -34.53 -23.80 -24.49
CA ARG A 33 -35.58 -22.85 -24.95
C ARG A 33 -36.47 -22.13 -23.92
N GLY A 34 -36.59 -20.83 -24.15
CA GLY A 34 -37.73 -20.01 -23.69
C GLY A 34 -37.50 -18.50 -23.89
N ARG A 35 -37.70 -18.00 -25.11
CA ARG A 35 -37.90 -16.57 -25.39
C ARG A 35 -39.33 -16.19 -25.04
N HIS A 36 -39.56 -15.04 -24.41
CA HIS A 36 -40.81 -14.29 -24.55
C HIS A 36 -40.55 -12.78 -24.67
N ARG A 37 -41.18 -12.20 -25.69
CA ARG A 37 -41.29 -10.77 -26.02
C ARG A 37 -42.71 -10.29 -25.65
N SER A 38 -42.85 -8.96 -25.68
CA SER A 38 -44.07 -8.12 -25.74
C SER A 38 -44.67 -7.72 -24.37
N ALA A 39 -45.20 -6.51 -24.19
CA ALA A 39 -45.76 -5.57 -25.16
C ALA A 39 -45.63 -4.09 -24.73
N ALA A 40 -45.73 -3.23 -25.74
CA ALA A 40 -45.83 -1.78 -25.67
C ALA A 40 -47.26 -1.32 -25.33
N ALA A 41 -47.37 -0.14 -24.71
CA ALA A 41 -48.60 0.65 -24.61
C ALA A 41 -48.27 2.10 -25.04
N GLU A 42 -49.07 2.62 -25.97
CA GLU A 42 -49.02 3.98 -26.50
C GLU A 42 -49.83 4.94 -25.59
N ASP A 43 -49.38 6.21 -25.49
CA ASP A 43 -50.17 7.35 -25.00
C ASP A 43 -50.00 8.52 -26.01
N PRO A 44 -51.08 9.22 -26.45
CA PRO A 44 -51.06 10.09 -27.60
C PRO A 44 -51.07 11.57 -27.19
N ARG A 45 -49.92 12.26 -27.24
CA ARG A 45 -49.87 13.73 -27.33
C ARG A 45 -48.76 14.19 -28.26
N GLY A 46 -49.19 14.76 -29.39
CA GLY A 46 -48.32 15.18 -30.47
C GLY A 46 -47.31 16.25 -30.08
N ARG A 47 -46.06 16.02 -30.49
CA ARG A 47 -45.10 17.04 -30.92
C ARG A 47 -44.23 16.42 -32.01
N ARG A 48 -44.30 16.97 -33.23
CA ARG A 48 -43.47 16.55 -34.37
C ARG A 48 -41.98 16.79 -34.06
N PRO A 49 -41.06 15.84 -34.27
CA PRO A 49 -39.62 16.10 -34.21
C PRO A 49 -39.16 16.81 -35.50
N ARG A 50 -38.24 17.77 -35.36
CA ARG A 50 -37.54 18.43 -36.48
C ARG A 50 -36.62 17.43 -37.21
N PRO A 51 -36.37 17.59 -38.52
CA PRO A 51 -35.48 16.69 -39.26
C PRO A 51 -34.04 16.79 -38.74
N ALA A 52 -33.40 15.63 -38.57
CA ALA A 52 -32.00 15.51 -38.17
C ALA A 52 -31.07 15.82 -39.35
N ASP A 53 -30.01 16.58 -39.06
CA ASP A 53 -28.90 16.91 -39.96
C ASP A 53 -28.03 15.65 -40.21
N PRO A 54 -27.85 15.18 -41.46
CA PRO A 54 -27.23 13.87 -41.75
C PRO A 54 -25.69 13.89 -41.72
N GLY A 55 -25.05 14.76 -40.91
CA GLY A 55 -23.61 15.01 -40.97
C GLY A 55 -22.78 14.80 -39.70
N ARG A 56 -23.38 14.50 -38.54
CA ARG A 56 -22.62 14.34 -37.28
C ARG A 56 -22.89 13.00 -36.60
N GLY A 57 -21.99 12.04 -36.85
CA GLY A 57 -21.85 10.88 -35.97
C GLY A 57 -21.50 11.30 -34.54
N PRO A 58 -21.82 10.49 -33.53
CA PRO A 58 -21.46 10.80 -32.15
C PRO A 58 -19.94 11.03 -32.03
N PRO A 59 -19.48 11.99 -31.21
CA PRO A 59 -18.06 12.22 -31.03
C PRO A 59 -17.44 10.94 -30.46
N VAL A 60 -16.64 10.26 -31.28
CA VAL A 60 -15.78 9.17 -30.82
C VAL A 60 -14.74 9.83 -29.93
N ALA A 61 -14.90 9.68 -28.62
CA ALA A 61 -13.88 10.09 -27.67
C ALA A 61 -12.54 9.45 -28.10
N PRO A 62 -11.42 10.20 -28.09
CA PRO A 62 -10.13 9.61 -28.39
C PRO A 62 -9.91 8.40 -27.47
N PRO A 63 -9.33 7.30 -27.98
CA PRO A 63 -9.11 6.12 -27.17
C PRO A 63 -8.28 6.52 -25.95
N SER A 64 -8.81 6.25 -24.76
CA SER A 64 -8.08 6.43 -23.52
C SER A 64 -6.72 5.74 -23.64
N PRO A 65 -5.61 6.38 -23.25
CA PRO A 65 -4.32 5.72 -23.24
C PRO A 65 -4.45 4.40 -22.47
N PRO A 66 -3.76 3.32 -22.89
CA PRO A 66 -3.92 2.02 -22.27
C PRO A 66 -3.71 2.17 -20.76
N LYS A 67 -4.73 1.80 -19.97
CA LYS A 67 -4.59 1.68 -18.52
C LYS A 67 -3.39 0.76 -18.29
N ARG A 68 -2.26 1.31 -17.83
CA ARG A 68 -1.15 0.49 -17.34
C ARG A 68 -1.67 -0.20 -16.09
N LEU A 69 -2.07 -1.46 -16.24
CA LEU A 69 -2.69 -2.27 -15.18
C LEU A 69 -1.87 -2.15 -13.88
N GLY A 70 -2.52 -1.67 -12.81
CA GLY A 70 -1.93 -1.53 -11.48
C GLY A 70 -1.36 -0.14 -11.16
N LEU A 71 -1.08 0.75 -12.11
CA LEU A 71 -0.62 2.10 -11.74
C LEU A 71 -1.79 2.92 -11.18
N ILE A 72 -1.66 3.30 -9.91
CA ILE A 72 -2.58 4.18 -9.20
C ILE A 72 -1.97 5.58 -9.16
N ASP A 73 -2.78 6.60 -9.41
CA ASP A 73 -2.40 7.99 -9.28
C ASP A 73 -2.68 8.51 -7.85
N PHE A 74 -1.62 8.69 -7.08
CA PHE A 74 -1.68 9.22 -5.71
C PHE A 74 -1.57 10.75 -5.63
N THR A 75 -1.58 11.47 -6.76
CA THR A 75 -1.36 12.93 -6.80
C THR A 75 -2.34 13.67 -5.89
N ALA A 76 -3.64 13.36 -5.99
CA ALA A 76 -4.66 14.02 -5.17
C ALA A 76 -4.51 13.71 -3.67
N GLU A 77 -4.08 12.49 -3.32
CA GLU A 77 -3.83 12.11 -1.93
C GLU A 77 -2.62 12.85 -1.37
N ARG A 78 -1.52 12.89 -2.12
CA ARG A 78 -0.30 13.61 -1.74
C ARG A 78 -0.53 15.11 -1.60
N GLN A 79 -1.38 15.70 -2.44
CA GLN A 79 -1.76 17.12 -2.35
C GLN A 79 -2.48 17.49 -1.05
N ARG A 80 -3.16 16.54 -0.37
CA ARG A 80 -3.77 16.79 0.95
C ARG A 80 -2.73 17.15 2.02
N HIS A 81 -1.48 16.75 1.79
CA HIS A 81 -0.35 17.00 2.69
C HIS A 81 0.63 18.03 2.14
N ALA A 82 0.28 18.76 1.07
CA ALA A 82 1.18 19.74 0.46
C ALA A 82 1.60 20.88 1.40
N ARG A 83 0.76 21.21 2.40
CA ARG A 83 1.08 22.17 3.47
C ARG A 83 1.72 21.46 4.66
N PHE A 84 2.81 20.75 4.41
CA PHE A 84 3.62 20.15 5.47
C PHE A 84 4.46 21.23 6.16
N ILE A 85 4.33 21.36 7.48
CA ILE A 85 5.04 22.37 8.28
C ILE A 85 5.87 21.65 9.34
N GLY A 86 7.15 21.99 9.43
CA GLY A 86 8.07 21.44 10.44
C GLY A 86 8.45 19.98 10.21
N ARG A 87 8.75 19.26 11.30
CA ARG A 87 9.16 17.83 11.35
C ARG A 87 10.49 17.47 10.66
N ASP A 88 11.37 18.44 10.46
CA ASP A 88 12.70 18.17 9.88
C ASP A 88 13.52 17.20 10.73
N ASP A 89 13.33 17.23 12.04
CA ASP A 89 13.88 16.29 13.02
C ASP A 89 13.41 14.84 12.79
N VAL A 90 12.11 14.65 12.58
CA VAL A 90 11.52 13.33 12.27
C VAL A 90 12.01 12.83 10.92
N LEU A 91 12.03 13.71 9.91
CA LEU A 91 12.49 13.35 8.56
C LEU A 91 13.98 12.98 8.54
N ALA A 92 14.82 13.74 9.25
CA ALA A 92 16.23 13.41 9.41
C ALA A 92 16.44 12.06 10.11
N ARG A 93 15.59 11.73 11.10
CA ARG A 93 15.63 10.41 11.75
C ARG A 93 15.25 9.28 10.79
N LEU A 94 14.26 9.50 9.92
CA LEU A 94 13.92 8.53 8.88
C LEU A 94 15.07 8.34 7.89
N ASP A 95 15.74 9.41 7.46
CA ASP A 95 16.91 9.32 6.58
C ASP A 95 18.06 8.55 7.27
N GLU A 96 18.32 8.81 8.55
CA GLU A 96 19.34 8.07 9.32
C GLU A 96 19.05 6.56 9.34
N TRP A 97 17.78 6.18 9.56
CA TRP A 97 17.40 4.77 9.66
C TRP A 97 17.23 4.09 8.31
N LEU A 98 16.91 4.84 7.26
CA LEU A 98 16.69 4.30 5.92
C LEU A 98 17.89 4.41 5.00
N ASP A 99 18.91 5.24 5.29
CA ASP A 99 20.13 5.39 4.47
C ASP A 99 21.43 5.27 5.26
N GLY A 100 21.39 5.44 6.59
CA GLY A 100 22.59 5.55 7.40
C GLY A 100 23.38 4.23 7.54
N PRO A 101 24.57 4.28 8.16
CA PRO A 101 25.46 3.11 8.31
C PRO A 101 24.85 1.95 9.11
N ARG A 102 23.83 2.25 9.94
CA ARG A 102 23.07 1.28 10.74
C ARG A 102 21.63 1.19 10.26
N SER A 103 21.44 1.31 8.93
CA SER A 103 20.13 1.28 8.30
C SER A 103 19.36 0.01 8.62
N SER A 104 18.04 0.14 8.72
CA SER A 104 17.11 -0.96 8.95
C SER A 104 16.38 -1.31 7.67
N SER A 105 16.13 -2.59 7.41
CA SER A 105 15.25 -3.00 6.30
C SER A 105 13.80 -2.67 6.59
N TRP A 106 13.42 -2.55 7.86
CA TRP A 106 12.06 -2.19 8.27
C TRP A 106 12.07 -0.95 9.15
N VAL A 107 11.27 0.04 8.76
CA VAL A 107 10.96 1.22 9.56
C VAL A 107 9.45 1.40 9.59
N ALA A 108 8.88 1.52 10.78
CA ALA A 108 7.46 1.72 10.99
C ALA A 108 7.22 3.01 11.79
N VAL A 109 6.37 3.89 11.27
CA VAL A 109 5.93 5.11 11.93
C VAL A 109 4.57 4.86 12.59
N THR A 110 4.49 5.08 13.89
CA THR A 110 3.26 4.95 14.69
C THR A 110 2.86 6.26 15.32
N GLY A 111 1.67 6.26 15.91
CA GLY A 111 1.11 7.36 16.66
C GLY A 111 -0.40 7.47 16.46
N GLY A 112 -1.01 8.37 17.22
CA GLY A 112 -2.46 8.56 17.28
C GLY A 112 -3.08 9.03 15.95
N PRO A 113 -4.41 9.04 15.87
CA PRO A 113 -5.12 9.67 14.76
C PRO A 113 -4.72 11.15 14.65
N GLY A 114 -4.48 11.66 13.44
CA GLY A 114 -4.24 13.09 13.23
C GLY A 114 -2.81 13.59 13.53
N VAL A 115 -1.93 12.79 14.15
CA VAL A 115 -0.54 13.20 14.47
C VAL A 115 0.34 13.51 13.25
N GLY A 116 -0.12 13.13 12.05
CA GLY A 116 0.52 13.49 10.78
C GLY A 116 1.37 12.40 10.12
N LYS A 117 1.18 11.11 10.45
CA LYS A 117 1.90 9.98 9.85
C LYS A 117 1.96 10.03 8.31
N SER A 118 0.80 10.09 7.65
CA SER A 118 0.69 10.18 6.19
C SER A 118 1.36 11.43 5.62
N ALA A 119 1.30 12.55 6.36
CA ALA A 119 1.95 13.78 5.96
C ALA A 119 3.48 13.66 6.01
N ILE A 120 4.03 13.03 7.05
CA ILE A 120 5.47 12.75 7.20
C ILE A 120 5.94 11.82 6.08
N LEU A 121 5.25 10.70 5.83
CA LEU A 121 5.62 9.75 4.77
C LEU A 121 5.56 10.41 3.38
N SER A 122 4.52 11.21 3.11
CA SER A 122 4.37 11.95 1.84
C SER A 122 5.47 13.01 1.66
N ALA A 123 5.82 13.74 2.73
CA ALA A 123 6.89 14.73 2.71
C ALA A 123 8.27 14.08 2.51
N TRP A 124 8.54 12.98 3.21
CA TRP A 124 9.76 12.19 3.03
C TRP A 124 9.86 11.68 1.59
N LEU A 125 8.80 11.05 1.07
CA LEU A 125 8.72 10.59 -0.32
C LEU A 125 9.01 11.71 -1.32
N ALA A 126 8.40 12.88 -1.14
CA ALA A 126 8.61 14.03 -2.02
C ALA A 126 10.08 14.50 -2.02
N ARG A 127 10.74 14.54 -0.85
CA ARG A 127 12.18 14.90 -0.75
C ARG A 127 13.06 13.89 -1.52
N ARG A 128 12.74 12.60 -1.42
CA ARG A 128 13.47 11.54 -2.10
C ARG A 128 13.30 11.59 -3.62
N GLU A 129 12.08 11.79 -4.10
CA GLU A 129 11.79 11.94 -5.53
C GLU A 129 12.47 13.20 -6.11
N GLN A 130 12.47 14.31 -5.36
CA GLN A 130 13.19 15.53 -5.76
C GLN A 130 14.70 15.32 -5.87
N ALA A 131 15.27 14.45 -5.03
CA ALA A 131 16.67 14.03 -5.13
C ALA A 131 16.92 12.99 -6.24
N GLY A 132 15.91 12.65 -7.04
CA GLY A 132 16.00 11.71 -8.16
C GLY A 132 15.86 10.24 -7.76
N ALA A 133 15.53 9.93 -6.51
CA ALA A 133 15.31 8.56 -6.07
C ALA A 133 13.96 8.05 -6.55
N ILE A 134 13.93 6.78 -6.97
CA ILE A 134 12.69 6.08 -7.28
C ILE A 134 12.19 5.42 -5.98
N VAL A 135 10.97 5.74 -5.58
CA VAL A 135 10.37 5.22 -4.34
C VAL A 135 8.97 4.69 -4.64
N PRO A 136 8.83 3.39 -4.92
CA PRO A 136 7.52 2.77 -5.10
C PRO A 136 6.68 2.94 -3.83
N HIS A 137 5.43 3.36 -3.99
CA HIS A 137 4.60 3.70 -2.85
C HIS A 137 3.13 3.34 -3.01
N HIS A 138 2.44 3.16 -1.88
CA HIS A 138 1.00 2.98 -1.85
C HIS A 138 0.40 3.63 -0.60
N PHE A 139 -0.62 4.47 -0.79
CA PHE A 139 -1.41 5.07 0.29
C PHE A 139 -2.71 4.29 0.44
N ILE A 140 -2.80 3.45 1.47
CA ILE A 140 -3.96 2.58 1.71
C ILE A 140 -5.10 3.46 2.22
N ARG A 141 -6.25 3.39 1.53
CA ARG A 141 -7.42 4.22 1.85
C ARG A 141 -8.68 3.37 1.83
N ARG A 142 -9.33 3.22 2.98
CA ARG A 142 -10.65 2.59 3.02
C ARG A 142 -11.66 3.40 2.22
N GLN A 143 -12.60 2.70 1.59
CA GLN A 143 -13.72 3.28 0.85
C GLN A 143 -13.33 4.10 -0.41
N VAL A 144 -12.04 4.12 -0.78
CA VAL A 144 -11.56 4.69 -2.04
C VAL A 144 -11.27 3.54 -2.99
N ALA A 145 -12.23 3.26 -3.89
CA ALA A 145 -12.16 2.15 -4.83
C ALA A 145 -11.82 0.82 -4.11
N ASP A 146 -10.70 0.21 -4.49
CA ASP A 146 -10.16 -1.04 -4.00
C ASP A 146 -8.73 -0.88 -3.44
N TRP A 147 -8.32 0.35 -3.08
CA TRP A 147 -6.96 0.65 -2.59
C TRP A 147 -6.65 0.02 -1.23
N ASP A 148 -7.67 -0.47 -0.52
CA ASP A 148 -7.51 -1.23 0.71
C ASP A 148 -7.30 -2.74 0.48
N GLN A 149 -7.43 -3.24 -0.75
CA GLN A 149 -7.30 -4.67 -1.05
C GLN A 149 -5.83 -5.08 -1.19
N PRO A 150 -5.37 -6.12 -0.46
CA PRO A 150 -3.98 -6.60 -0.52
C PRO A 150 -3.46 -6.86 -1.94
N GLU A 151 -4.31 -7.44 -2.80
CA GLU A 151 -3.97 -7.78 -4.18
C GLU A 151 -3.76 -6.51 -5.04
N VAL A 152 -4.50 -5.43 -4.75
CA VAL A 152 -4.37 -4.13 -5.41
C VAL A 152 -3.13 -3.39 -4.92
N ILE A 153 -2.85 -3.43 -3.61
CA ILE A 153 -1.62 -2.88 -3.03
C ILE A 153 -0.41 -3.56 -3.69
N ALA A 154 -0.40 -4.90 -3.75
CA ALA A 154 0.68 -5.65 -4.38
C ALA A 154 0.85 -5.32 -5.86
N ALA A 155 -0.25 -5.28 -6.61
CA ALA A 155 -0.24 -4.94 -8.03
C ALA A 155 0.26 -3.51 -8.30
N SER A 156 -0.11 -2.56 -7.44
CA SER A 156 0.33 -1.17 -7.51
C SER A 156 1.82 -1.02 -7.32
N LEU A 157 2.37 -1.62 -6.27
CA LEU A 157 3.80 -1.60 -6.00
C LEU A 157 4.58 -2.30 -7.12
N ALA A 158 4.13 -3.48 -7.56
CA ALA A 158 4.78 -4.21 -8.65
C ALA A 158 4.80 -3.40 -9.95
N ALA A 159 3.69 -2.74 -10.31
CA ALA A 159 3.62 -1.92 -11.52
C ALA A 159 4.62 -0.74 -11.48
N GLN A 160 4.77 -0.07 -10.34
CA GLN A 160 5.74 1.02 -10.18
C GLN A 160 7.18 0.52 -10.27
N ILE A 161 7.48 -0.62 -9.65
CA ILE A 161 8.81 -1.24 -9.70
C ILE A 161 9.15 -1.68 -11.13
N GLU A 162 8.21 -2.26 -11.89
CA GLU A 162 8.45 -2.64 -13.29
C GLU A 162 8.67 -1.45 -14.22
N VAL A 163 8.08 -0.29 -13.91
CA VAL A 163 8.41 0.95 -14.65
C VAL A 163 9.86 1.35 -14.39
N ALA A 164 10.35 1.19 -13.16
CA ALA A 164 11.71 1.51 -12.77
C ALA A 164 12.75 0.48 -13.26
N PHE A 165 12.37 -0.80 -13.31
CA PHE A 165 13.21 -1.93 -13.69
C PHE A 165 12.55 -2.75 -14.82
N PRO A 166 12.40 -2.19 -16.03
CA PRO A 166 11.62 -2.80 -17.10
C PRO A 166 12.17 -4.16 -17.55
N GLY A 167 13.48 -4.37 -17.45
CA GLY A 167 14.14 -5.63 -17.79
C GLY A 167 13.88 -6.78 -16.80
N LEU A 168 13.26 -6.50 -15.64
CA LEU A 168 12.96 -7.50 -14.61
C LEU A 168 11.52 -8.01 -14.63
N ARG A 169 10.66 -7.40 -15.45
CA ARG A 169 9.27 -7.81 -15.63
C ARG A 169 9.20 -9.22 -16.21
N ASP A 170 8.26 -10.01 -15.69
CA ASP A 170 7.95 -11.34 -16.23
C ASP A 170 6.44 -11.53 -16.26
N PRO A 171 5.85 -11.66 -17.46
CA PRO A 171 4.42 -11.79 -17.63
C PRO A 171 3.88 -13.17 -17.21
N GLU A 172 4.73 -14.17 -17.05
CA GLU A 172 4.32 -15.54 -16.71
C GLU A 172 4.09 -15.73 -15.20
N VAL A 173 4.59 -14.81 -14.37
CA VAL A 173 4.40 -14.86 -12.91
C VAL A 173 2.94 -14.55 -12.59
N LYS A 174 2.34 -15.43 -11.78
CA LYS A 174 0.97 -15.24 -11.29
C LYS A 174 0.84 -13.93 -10.50
N PRO A 175 -0.28 -13.20 -10.61
CA PRO A 175 -0.46 -11.90 -9.96
C PRO A 175 -0.14 -11.88 -8.46
N GLU A 176 -0.49 -12.94 -7.74
CA GLU A 176 -0.33 -13.06 -6.28
C GLU A 176 1.14 -13.19 -5.85
N ARG A 177 2.01 -13.65 -6.75
CA ARG A 177 3.45 -13.81 -6.50
C ARG A 177 4.30 -12.71 -7.13
N ARG A 178 3.70 -11.91 -8.01
CA ARG A 178 4.38 -10.93 -8.86
C ARG A 178 5.25 -9.97 -8.06
N LEU A 179 4.71 -9.31 -7.04
CA LEU A 179 5.48 -8.38 -6.22
C LEU A 179 6.66 -9.08 -5.52
N LEU A 180 6.40 -10.19 -4.82
CA LEU A 180 7.41 -10.89 -4.03
C LEU A 180 8.58 -11.39 -4.88
N GLU A 181 8.29 -11.97 -6.05
CA GLU A 181 9.33 -12.42 -6.97
C GLU A 181 10.09 -11.26 -7.61
N LEU A 182 9.40 -10.17 -7.93
CA LEU A 182 10.02 -8.97 -8.46
C LEU A 182 11.01 -8.35 -7.47
N LEU A 183 10.66 -8.27 -6.18
CA LEU A 183 11.59 -7.81 -5.14
C LEU A 183 12.86 -8.67 -5.08
N GLY A 184 12.73 -9.99 -5.21
CA GLY A 184 13.88 -10.90 -5.24
C GLY A 184 14.77 -10.72 -6.49
N ARG A 185 14.21 -10.30 -7.62
CA ARG A 185 14.98 -9.98 -8.83
C ARG A 185 15.67 -8.64 -8.74
N VAL A 186 14.96 -7.62 -8.23
CA VAL A 186 15.52 -6.28 -7.99
C VAL A 186 16.69 -6.37 -7.01
N SER A 187 16.51 -7.11 -5.92
CA SER A 187 17.56 -7.36 -4.93
C SER A 187 18.88 -7.87 -5.54
N ARG A 188 18.82 -8.74 -6.55
CA ARG A 188 20.01 -9.25 -7.25
C ARG A 188 20.69 -8.25 -8.16
N GLN A 189 20.06 -7.11 -8.44
CA GLN A 189 20.63 -5.99 -9.20
C GLN A 189 21.11 -4.85 -8.29
N LEU A 190 20.80 -4.90 -6.99
CA LEU A 190 21.18 -3.86 -6.04
C LEU A 190 22.50 -4.23 -5.35
N ASP A 191 23.59 -3.64 -5.82
CA ASP A 191 24.89 -3.72 -5.13
C ASP A 191 24.96 -2.69 -3.99
N PRO A 192 25.47 -3.05 -2.80
CA PRO A 192 25.71 -2.08 -1.73
C PRO A 192 26.58 -0.90 -2.22
N PRO A 193 26.28 0.34 -1.81
CA PRO A 193 25.28 0.75 -0.81
C PRO A 193 23.87 1.00 -1.37
N ASN A 194 23.61 0.66 -2.64
CA ASN A 194 22.34 0.93 -3.29
C ASN A 194 21.21 0.11 -2.65
N HIS A 195 20.03 0.71 -2.60
CA HIS A 195 18.85 0.08 -2.04
C HIS A 195 17.59 0.69 -2.66
N LEU A 196 16.49 -0.05 -2.59
CA LEU A 196 15.16 0.41 -2.98
C LEU A 196 14.31 0.55 -1.73
N VAL A 197 13.88 1.78 -1.43
CA VAL A 197 12.89 2.02 -0.36
C VAL A 197 11.49 1.94 -0.97
N ILE A 198 10.61 1.19 -0.31
CA ILE A 198 9.19 1.08 -0.63
C ILE A 198 8.41 1.73 0.50
N VAL A 199 7.40 2.55 0.17
CA VAL A 199 6.57 3.25 1.15
C VAL A 199 5.16 2.69 1.16
N VAL A 200 4.65 2.30 2.32
CA VAL A 200 3.24 1.89 2.48
C VAL A 200 2.60 2.62 3.65
N ASP A 201 1.72 3.57 3.34
CA ASP A 201 1.01 4.36 4.35
C ASP A 201 -0.33 3.72 4.71
N GLY A 202 -0.63 3.64 6.01
CA GLY A 202 -1.93 3.19 6.52
C GLY A 202 -2.11 1.67 6.52
N LEU A 203 -1.12 0.90 7.00
CA LEU A 203 -1.24 -0.57 7.07
C LEU A 203 -2.49 -1.01 7.86
N ASP A 204 -2.91 -0.23 8.86
CA ASP A 204 -4.13 -0.48 9.63
C ASP A 204 -5.44 -0.32 8.85
N GLU A 205 -5.38 0.30 7.67
CA GLU A 205 -6.52 0.48 6.76
C GLU A 205 -6.70 -0.68 5.77
N THR A 206 -5.77 -1.65 5.75
CA THR A 206 -5.84 -2.79 4.85
C THR A 206 -7.11 -3.61 5.11
N ARG A 207 -7.84 -3.94 4.04
CA ARG A 207 -9.00 -4.85 4.11
C ARG A 207 -8.56 -6.23 4.58
N ALA A 208 -9.24 -6.74 5.59
CA ALA A 208 -9.06 -8.09 6.12
C ALA A 208 -10.43 -8.74 6.32
N GLU A 209 -10.49 -10.06 6.09
CA GLU A 209 -11.60 -10.86 6.58
C GLU A 209 -11.47 -11.09 8.09
N PRO A 210 -12.57 -11.30 8.84
CA PRO A 210 -12.51 -11.54 10.27
C PRO A 210 -11.57 -12.71 10.63
N GLY A 211 -10.56 -12.43 11.46
CA GLY A 211 -9.58 -13.43 11.91
C GLY A 211 -8.42 -13.69 10.94
N ASP A 212 -8.39 -13.04 9.77
CA ASP A 212 -7.26 -13.12 8.83
C ASP A 212 -6.27 -11.96 9.05
N ASN A 213 -4.99 -12.21 8.76
CA ASN A 213 -3.98 -11.16 8.69
C ASN A 213 -3.71 -10.86 7.20
N PRO A 214 -4.01 -9.65 6.71
CA PRO A 214 -3.85 -9.34 5.29
C PRO A 214 -2.40 -9.02 4.89
N LEU A 215 -1.54 -8.67 5.86
CA LEU A 215 -0.18 -8.19 5.61
C LEU A 215 0.71 -9.19 4.82
N PRO A 216 0.73 -10.50 5.13
CA PRO A 216 1.49 -11.50 4.37
C PRO A 216 1.17 -11.59 2.88
N ARG A 217 0.01 -11.08 2.44
CA ARG A 217 -0.39 -11.15 1.03
C ARG A 217 0.40 -10.19 0.13
N PHE A 218 0.98 -9.13 0.70
CA PHE A 218 1.76 -8.13 -0.05
C PHE A 218 3.08 -7.74 0.61
N LEU A 219 3.29 -8.10 1.89
CA LEU A 219 4.55 -7.90 2.60
C LEU A 219 5.29 -9.24 2.73
N PRO A 220 6.56 -9.33 2.32
CA PRO A 220 7.35 -10.53 2.56
C PRO A 220 7.64 -10.71 4.05
N HIS A 221 7.82 -11.97 4.48
CA HIS A 221 8.31 -12.28 5.83
C HIS A 221 9.75 -11.81 6.05
N VAL A 222 10.60 -11.97 5.03
CA VAL A 222 11.99 -11.51 5.03
C VAL A 222 12.17 -10.65 3.80
N LEU A 223 12.60 -9.39 3.99
CA LEU A 223 12.90 -8.52 2.86
C LEU A 223 14.18 -8.99 2.17
N PRO A 224 14.19 -9.11 0.82
CA PRO A 224 15.41 -9.36 0.07
C PRO A 224 16.47 -8.28 0.33
N ALA A 225 17.75 -8.63 0.18
CA ALA A 225 18.85 -7.70 0.38
C ALA A 225 18.71 -6.43 -0.48
N GLY A 226 19.04 -5.27 0.07
CA GLY A 226 18.87 -3.99 -0.62
C GLY A 226 17.42 -3.49 -0.70
N ILE A 227 16.41 -4.24 -0.25
CA ILE A 227 15.02 -3.75 -0.16
C ILE A 227 14.76 -3.24 1.26
N ARG A 228 14.20 -2.03 1.36
CA ARG A 228 13.80 -1.40 2.62
C ARG A 228 12.33 -1.02 2.56
N LEU A 229 11.62 -1.13 3.67
CA LEU A 229 10.22 -0.74 3.79
C LEU A 229 10.08 0.36 4.84
N LEU A 230 9.49 1.48 4.43
CA LEU A 230 8.95 2.51 5.32
C LEU A 230 7.44 2.35 5.33
N CYS A 231 6.85 2.15 6.50
CA CYS A 231 5.41 2.03 6.62
C CYS A 231 4.84 2.85 7.76
N SER A 232 3.53 3.11 7.72
CA SER A 232 2.81 3.70 8.84
C SER A 232 1.65 2.82 9.29
N THR A 233 1.34 2.87 10.58
CA THR A 233 0.23 2.14 11.17
C THR A 233 -0.20 2.78 12.49
N ARG A 234 -1.34 2.38 13.03
CA ARG A 234 -1.76 2.76 14.39
C ARG A 234 -1.12 1.83 15.44
N PRO A 235 -0.84 2.34 16.65
CA PRO A 235 -0.22 1.55 17.73
C PRO A 235 -1.13 0.44 18.28
N VAL A 236 -2.42 0.44 17.95
CA VAL A 236 -3.40 -0.60 18.38
C VAL A 236 -3.81 -1.53 17.24
N HIS A 237 -3.05 -1.59 16.15
CA HIS A 237 -3.40 -2.43 15.01
C HIS A 237 -3.28 -3.94 15.35
N PRO A 238 -4.31 -4.78 15.08
CA PRO A 238 -4.32 -6.18 15.51
C PRO A 238 -3.16 -7.05 15.00
N HIS A 239 -2.50 -6.65 13.91
CA HIS A 239 -1.42 -7.40 13.30
C HIS A 239 -0.04 -6.77 13.49
N LEU A 240 0.16 -5.91 14.50
CA LEU A 240 1.48 -5.37 14.81
C LEU A 240 2.50 -6.44 15.14
N SER A 241 2.09 -7.53 15.78
CA SER A 241 2.96 -8.68 16.06
C SER A 241 3.55 -9.31 14.80
N TYR A 242 2.86 -9.19 13.67
CA TYR A 242 3.45 -9.52 12.38
C TYR A 242 4.64 -8.61 12.13
N LEU A 243 4.49 -7.27 12.18
CA LEU A 243 5.63 -6.35 11.99
C LEU A 243 6.75 -6.56 13.03
N GLU A 244 6.42 -6.74 14.30
CA GLU A 244 7.40 -6.94 15.39
C GLU A 244 8.28 -8.18 15.20
N ALA A 245 7.76 -9.21 14.54
CA ALA A 245 8.54 -10.40 14.22
C ALA A 245 9.66 -10.15 13.19
N ARG A 246 9.78 -8.93 12.63
CA ARG A 246 10.88 -8.57 11.71
C ARG A 246 12.05 -8.01 12.48
N SER A 247 13.24 -8.54 12.20
CA SER A 247 14.49 -8.07 12.77
C SER A 247 15.51 -7.73 11.66
N PRO A 248 16.14 -6.54 11.70
CA PRO A 248 15.81 -5.41 12.57
C PRO A 248 14.57 -4.64 12.07
N LEU A 249 13.64 -4.33 12.97
CA LEU A 249 12.57 -3.33 12.78
C LEU A 249 12.85 -2.14 13.69
N ARG A 250 12.67 -0.93 13.15
CA ARG A 250 12.75 0.33 13.91
C ARG A 250 11.36 0.95 14.00
N TRP A 251 10.93 1.26 15.22
CA TRP A 251 9.70 1.98 15.50
C TRP A 251 9.99 3.47 15.71
N LEU A 252 9.29 4.33 15.00
CA LEU A 252 9.22 5.77 15.25
C LEU A 252 7.81 6.07 15.76
N ASP A 253 7.64 6.14 17.07
CA ASP A 253 6.35 6.48 17.66
C ASP A 253 6.23 7.99 17.84
N LEU A 254 5.33 8.64 17.10
CA LEU A 254 5.15 10.09 17.12
C LEU A 254 4.47 10.61 18.41
N ASP A 255 3.87 9.71 19.19
CA ASP A 255 3.30 10.04 20.49
C ASP A 255 4.35 9.96 21.62
N ASP A 256 5.57 9.50 21.33
CA ASP A 256 6.65 9.44 22.32
C ASP A 256 7.06 10.84 22.77
N ALA A 257 7.41 10.98 24.06
CA ALA A 257 7.75 12.25 24.69
C ALA A 257 8.94 12.95 24.00
N ALA A 258 9.81 12.17 23.35
CA ALA A 258 10.92 12.70 22.54
C ALA A 258 10.45 13.62 21.39
N TRP A 259 9.21 13.46 20.91
CA TRP A 259 8.64 14.26 19.83
C TRP A 259 7.65 15.32 20.31
N ALA A 260 7.38 15.43 21.62
CA ALA A 260 6.38 16.35 22.15
C ALA A 260 6.62 17.81 21.74
N ALA A 261 7.87 18.29 21.85
CA ALA A 261 8.23 19.64 21.42
C ALA A 261 8.04 19.85 19.90
N SER A 262 8.34 18.81 19.10
CA SER A 262 8.11 18.81 17.65
C SER A 262 6.62 18.82 17.32
N ASN A 263 5.80 18.05 18.07
CA ASN A 263 4.34 18.02 17.95
C ASN A 263 3.75 19.42 18.20
N GLU A 264 4.15 20.05 19.32
CA GLU A 264 3.69 21.39 19.69
C GLU A 264 4.09 22.44 18.63
N ALA A 265 5.33 22.38 18.13
CA ALA A 265 5.82 23.29 17.11
C ALA A 265 5.01 23.19 15.80
N VAL A 266 4.60 21.98 15.39
CA VAL A 266 3.75 21.78 14.22
C VAL A 266 2.37 22.38 14.42
N VAL A 267 1.74 22.13 15.58
CA VAL A 267 0.41 22.68 15.89
C VAL A 267 0.47 24.22 15.91
N ARG A 268 1.48 24.80 16.56
CA ARG A 268 1.73 26.26 16.55
C ARG A 268 1.93 26.80 15.14
N GLY A 269 2.80 26.16 14.35
CA GLY A 269 3.10 26.58 12.97
C GLY A 269 1.87 26.51 12.07
N PHE A 270 1.05 25.47 12.20
CA PHE A 270 -0.21 25.33 11.47
C PHE A 270 -1.17 26.48 11.80
N TRP A 271 -1.45 26.71 13.09
CA TRP A 271 -2.38 27.77 13.48
C TRP A 271 -1.88 29.15 13.10
N ALA A 272 -0.58 29.42 13.21
CA ALA A 272 0.00 30.68 12.73
C ALA A 272 -0.19 30.87 11.22
N ALA A 273 -0.01 29.81 10.42
CA ALA A 273 -0.15 29.86 8.98
C ALA A 273 -1.61 30.06 8.52
N VAL A 274 -2.59 29.50 9.26
CA VAL A 274 -4.01 29.61 8.88
C VAL A 274 -4.73 30.78 9.55
N ALA A 275 -4.24 31.32 10.67
CA ALA A 275 -4.92 32.38 11.43
C ALA A 275 -5.23 33.62 10.58
N ALA A 276 -4.32 34.00 9.68
CA ALA A 276 -4.49 35.15 8.78
C ALA A 276 -5.51 34.89 7.66
N ALA A 277 -5.83 33.63 7.35
CA ALA A 277 -6.80 33.27 6.31
C ALA A 277 -8.26 33.32 6.78
N TYR A 278 -8.52 33.46 8.09
CA TYR A 278 -9.87 33.63 8.61
C TYR A 278 -10.37 35.07 8.44
N HIS A 279 -11.70 35.25 8.40
CA HIS A 279 -12.33 36.58 8.36
C HIS A 279 -13.39 36.74 9.46
N PRO A 280 -13.14 37.58 10.49
CA PRO A 280 -11.88 38.30 10.74
C PRO A 280 -10.72 37.33 11.09
N PRO A 281 -9.45 37.74 10.93
CA PRO A 281 -8.30 36.94 11.32
C PRO A 281 -8.37 36.50 12.78
N LEU A 282 -7.87 35.30 13.08
CA LEU A 282 -7.85 34.80 14.46
C LEU A 282 -6.83 35.60 15.29
N SER A 283 -7.24 36.03 16.48
CA SER A 283 -6.34 36.71 17.41
C SER A 283 -5.29 35.74 17.97
N ALA A 284 -4.11 36.25 18.36
CA ALA A 284 -3.06 35.45 19.01
C ALA A 284 -3.59 34.69 20.24
N ARG A 285 -4.42 35.36 21.06
CA ARG A 285 -5.08 34.72 22.22
C ARG A 285 -5.98 33.55 21.83
N THR A 286 -6.69 33.65 20.70
CA THR A 286 -7.53 32.57 20.18
C THR A 286 -6.67 31.39 19.72
N VAL A 287 -5.56 31.66 19.03
CA VAL A 287 -4.60 30.63 18.63
C VAL A 287 -4.05 29.91 19.86
N ASP A 288 -3.54 30.63 20.86
CA ASP A 288 -2.99 30.02 22.08
C ASP A 288 -4.03 29.15 22.81
N LEU A 289 -5.29 29.59 22.88
CA LEU A 289 -6.38 28.82 23.49
C LEU A 289 -6.74 27.55 22.73
N VAL A 290 -6.63 27.55 21.40
CA VAL A 290 -6.92 26.35 20.60
C VAL A 290 -5.78 25.34 20.70
N ILE A 291 -4.53 25.82 20.77
CA ILE A 291 -3.34 24.98 20.96
C ILE A 291 -3.40 24.30 22.33
N ALA A 292 -3.68 25.05 23.40
CA ALA A 292 -3.81 24.50 24.76
C ALA A 292 -4.98 23.52 24.96
N ARG A 293 -5.89 23.39 23.98
CA ARG A 293 -7.00 22.43 23.98
C ARG A 293 -6.76 21.23 23.07
N ALA A 294 -5.69 21.25 22.28
CA ALA A 294 -5.32 20.15 21.40
C ALA A 294 -4.45 19.09 22.11
N ASP A 295 -3.89 19.44 23.27
CA ASP A 295 -3.26 18.53 24.25
C ASP A 295 -4.30 17.80 25.11
#